data_AF-A0A3D4FUV5-F1
#
_entry.id   AF-A0A3D4FUV5-F1
#
_cell.length_a   1.000
_cell.length_b   1.000
_cell.length_c   1.000
_cell.angle_alpha   90.00
_cell.angle_beta   90.00
_cell.angle_gamma   90.00
#
_symmetry.space_group_name_H-M   'P 1'
#
loop_
_entity.id
_entity.type
_entity.pdbx_description
1 polymer ?
#
loop_
_entity_poly.entity_id
_entity_poly.type
_entity_poly.pdbx_seq_one_letter_code
_entity_poly.pdbx_strand_id
1 'polypeptide(L)'
;MVLTFVLGGAVSGWQSVSPDEVVRTLVGRLDLERYKATIKGLTQFGDRRQGTKRNRDAVDWIEAWLQQVGCPTERVIYNFEARPRRDREGRASSSSSLNPTDGTSTGGRIGRNGSGPGGSSIFGYRRRTGVVRDPMAQPDEALRTLNSEEPSSGSRSEVFCTKIGTTNPDEMYIIGAHMDGHGFGQAANDDGSGTAIVMELARIFSDPSVRT
;
A
#
# COMPACT_ATOMS: atom_id res chain seq x y z
N MET A 1 -9.07 -15.67 67.91
CA MET A 1 -10.40 -15.49 67.31
C MET A 1 -10.23 -15.70 65.81
N VAL A 2 -10.58 -16.89 65.32
CA VAL A 2 -10.53 -17.22 63.90
C VAL A 2 -11.74 -16.58 63.26
N LEU A 3 -11.53 -15.67 62.30
CA LEU A 3 -12.62 -15.12 61.50
C LEU A 3 -12.54 -15.78 60.12
N THR A 4 -13.25 -16.90 59.99
CA THR A 4 -13.58 -17.49 58.69
C THR A 4 -14.72 -16.67 58.10
N PHE A 5 -14.51 -16.06 56.94
CA PHE A 5 -15.59 -15.63 56.06
C PHE A 5 -15.51 -16.44 54.77
N VAL A 6 -16.43 -17.40 54.62
CA VAL A 6 -16.82 -17.92 53.32
C VAL A 6 -18.11 -17.19 52.96
N LEU A 7 -18.07 -16.38 51.92
CA LEU A 7 -19.26 -16.00 51.16
C LEU A 7 -18.93 -16.16 49.69
N GLY A 8 -19.50 -17.22 49.10
CA GLY A 8 -19.55 -17.42 47.67
C GLY A 8 -20.38 -16.31 47.04
N GLY A 9 -19.75 -15.55 46.14
CA GLY A 9 -20.42 -14.83 45.08
C GLY A 9 -20.18 -15.60 43.79
N ALA A 10 -21.24 -16.03 43.12
CA ALA A 10 -21.17 -16.54 41.76
C ALA A 10 -20.38 -15.54 40.90
N VAL A 11 -19.32 -16.03 40.26
CA VAL A 11 -18.58 -15.27 39.26
C VAL A 11 -19.56 -15.05 38.11
N SER A 12 -20.18 -13.87 38.06
CA SER A 12 -21.00 -13.44 36.95
C SER A 12 -20.22 -13.65 35.65
N GLY A 13 -20.83 -14.39 34.73
CA GLY A 13 -20.18 -14.91 33.54
C GLY A 13 -19.41 -13.86 32.76
N TRP A 14 -18.18 -14.22 32.40
CA TRP A 14 -17.51 -13.61 31.26
C TRP A 14 -18.35 -13.96 30.03
N GLN A 15 -19.28 -13.09 29.66
CA GLN A 15 -19.87 -13.15 28.34
C GLN A 15 -18.72 -12.97 27.36
N SER A 16 -18.39 -14.03 26.63
CA SER A 16 -17.46 -13.95 25.51
C SER A 16 -18.03 -12.93 24.53
N VAL A 17 -17.36 -11.80 24.39
CA VAL A 17 -17.67 -10.80 23.36
C VAL A 17 -17.66 -11.52 22.01
N SER A 18 -18.74 -11.39 21.24
CA SER A 18 -18.81 -12.03 19.93
C SER A 18 -17.74 -11.47 18.98
N PRO A 19 -17.22 -12.26 18.01
CA PRO A 19 -16.28 -11.75 17.02
C PRO A 19 -16.80 -10.49 16.31
N ASP A 20 -18.10 -10.44 16.01
CA ASP A 20 -18.74 -9.28 15.37
C ASP A 20 -18.68 -8.01 16.23
N GLU A 21 -18.85 -8.16 17.55
CA GLU A 21 -18.75 -7.04 18.48
C GLU A 21 -17.31 -6.54 18.63
N VAL A 22 -16.32 -7.45 18.62
CA VAL A 22 -14.89 -7.08 18.57
C VAL A 22 -14.59 -6.33 17.28
N VAL A 23 -15.00 -6.86 16.12
CA VAL A 23 -14.79 -6.21 14.81
C VAL A 23 -15.45 -4.84 14.79
N ARG A 24 -16.71 -4.72 15.23
CA ARG A 24 -17.42 -3.43 15.28
C ARG A 24 -16.71 -2.43 16.18
N THR A 25 -16.19 -2.88 17.32
CA THR A 25 -15.42 -2.04 18.25
C THR A 25 -14.13 -1.54 17.60
N LEU A 26 -13.37 -2.41 16.94
CA LEU A 26 -12.11 -2.03 16.29
C LEU A 26 -12.34 -1.12 15.07
N VAL A 27 -13.33 -1.42 14.24
CA VAL A 27 -13.73 -0.55 13.12
C VAL A 27 -14.16 0.83 13.63
N GLY A 28 -14.84 0.89 14.78
CA GLY A 28 -15.22 2.15 15.43
C GLY A 28 -14.04 2.99 15.93
N ARG A 29 -12.82 2.44 15.98
CA ARG A 29 -11.60 3.17 16.34
C ARG A 29 -10.91 3.86 15.15
N LEU A 30 -11.37 3.61 13.92
CA LEU A 30 -10.87 4.30 12.72
C LEU A 30 -11.20 5.79 12.80
N ASP A 31 -10.22 6.64 12.48
CA ASP A 31 -10.37 8.09 12.48
C ASP A 31 -10.09 8.67 11.10
N LEU A 32 -11.10 9.32 10.51
CA LEU A 32 -11.02 9.88 9.15
C LEU A 32 -10.03 11.05 9.05
N GLU A 33 -9.91 11.86 10.10
CA GLU A 33 -9.01 13.01 10.08
C GLU A 33 -7.55 12.56 10.23
N ARG A 34 -7.29 11.53 11.05
CA ARG A 34 -5.98 10.86 11.08
C ARG A 34 -5.62 10.25 9.73
N TYR A 35 -6.56 9.55 9.10
CA TYR A 35 -6.36 8.97 7.77
C TYR A 35 -5.97 10.04 6.73
N LYS A 36 -6.72 11.13 6.64
CA LYS A 36 -6.40 12.26 5.74
C LYS A 36 -5.07 12.92 6.08
N ALA A 37 -4.76 13.07 7.38
CA ALA A 37 -3.50 13.64 7.83
C ALA A 37 -2.30 12.77 7.39
N THR A 38 -2.43 11.44 7.49
CA THR A 38 -1.41 10.50 7.01
C THR A 38 -1.21 10.62 5.50
N ILE A 39 -2.29 10.66 4.70
CA ILE A 39 -2.18 10.89 3.25
C ILE A 39 -1.44 12.20 2.99
N LYS A 40 -1.83 13.30 3.65
CA LYS A 40 -1.20 14.60 3.49
C LYS A 40 0.28 14.58 3.88
N GLY A 41 0.65 13.84 4.93
CA GLY A 41 2.04 13.59 5.32
C GLY A 41 2.83 12.89 4.22
N LEU A 42 2.29 11.79 3.68
CA LEU A 42 2.91 11.04 2.59
C LEU A 42 3.10 11.88 1.31
N THR A 43 2.17 12.80 1.01
CA THR A 43 2.29 13.68 -0.16
C THR A 43 3.42 14.71 -0.07
N GLN A 44 3.98 14.97 1.13
CA GLN A 44 5.11 15.90 1.29
C GLN A 44 6.37 15.40 0.60
N PHE A 45 6.51 14.09 0.41
CA PHE A 45 7.62 13.47 -0.31
C PHE A 45 7.42 13.46 -1.84
N GLY A 46 6.25 13.90 -2.33
CA GLY A 46 5.81 13.73 -3.71
C GLY A 46 5.56 12.27 -4.05
N ASP A 47 5.69 11.90 -5.33
CA ASP A 47 5.69 10.52 -5.76
C ASP A 47 6.85 9.78 -5.11
N ARG A 48 6.61 8.81 -4.23
CA ARG A 48 7.68 8.11 -3.51
C ARG A 48 8.35 7.06 -4.41
N ARG A 49 8.79 7.46 -5.61
CA ARG A 49 9.30 6.61 -6.69
C ARG A 49 10.52 5.84 -6.20
N GLN A 50 10.45 4.51 -6.24
CA GLN A 50 11.53 3.63 -5.78
C GLN A 50 12.92 4.05 -6.29
N GLY A 51 13.92 4.03 -5.41
CA GLY A 51 15.30 4.40 -5.73
C GLY A 51 15.63 5.88 -5.61
N THR A 52 14.63 6.74 -5.41
CA THR A 52 14.84 8.16 -5.08
C THR A 52 15.10 8.34 -3.59
N LYS A 53 15.70 9.47 -3.18
CA LYS A 53 15.84 9.87 -1.79
C LYS A 53 14.48 10.03 -1.13
N ARG A 54 13.53 10.63 -1.85
CA ARG A 54 12.14 10.85 -1.42
C ARG A 54 11.44 9.55 -0.99
N ASN A 55 11.70 8.46 -1.73
CA ASN A 55 11.22 7.13 -1.36
C ASN A 55 11.85 6.65 -0.05
N ARG A 56 13.17 6.77 0.11
CA ARG A 56 13.87 6.38 1.35
C ARG A 56 13.38 7.19 2.55
N ASP A 57 13.29 8.51 2.40
CA ASP A 57 12.79 9.41 3.43
C ASP A 57 11.35 9.08 3.83
N ALA A 58 10.49 8.67 2.88
CA ALA A 58 9.13 8.24 3.18
C ALA A 58 9.10 6.91 3.96
N VAL A 59 9.97 5.95 3.64
CA VAL A 59 10.10 4.71 4.42
C VAL A 59 10.56 5.01 5.85
N ASP A 60 11.56 5.90 6.01
CA ASP A 60 12.03 6.34 7.33
C ASP A 60 10.91 7.02 8.13
N TRP A 61 10.09 7.84 7.48
CA TRP A 61 8.95 8.50 8.09
C TRP A 61 7.86 7.52 8.53
N ILE A 62 7.52 6.54 7.69
CA ILE A 62 6.54 5.48 8.04
C ILE A 62 7.06 4.67 9.22
N GLU A 63 8.33 4.26 9.22
CA GLU A 63 8.93 3.52 10.33
C GLU A 63 8.86 4.29 11.64
N ALA A 64 9.27 5.57 11.64
CA ALA A 64 9.21 6.41 12.82
C ALA A 64 7.77 6.58 13.33
N TRP A 65 6.78 6.65 12.43
CA TRP A 65 5.37 6.71 12.81
C TRP A 65 4.89 5.40 13.45
N LEU A 66 5.24 4.25 12.88
CA LEU A 66 4.89 2.93 13.41
C LEU A 66 5.48 2.71 14.81
N GLN A 67 6.71 3.14 15.03
CA GLN A 67 7.36 3.10 16.34
C GLN A 67 6.63 3.99 17.36
N GLN A 68 6.19 5.19 16.97
CA GLN A 68 5.46 6.10 17.84
C GLN A 68 4.12 5.54 18.32
N VAL A 69 3.44 4.74 17.50
CA VAL A 69 2.19 4.07 17.90
C VAL A 69 2.41 2.74 18.63
N GLY A 70 3.66 2.39 18.92
CA GLY A 70 4.02 1.18 19.68
C GLY A 70 4.04 -0.10 18.84
N CYS A 71 4.15 -0.01 17.51
CA CYS A 71 4.35 -1.18 16.65
C CYS A 71 5.84 -1.48 16.50
N PRO A 72 6.35 -2.66 16.93
CA PRO A 72 7.75 -3.04 16.73
C PRO A 72 8.06 -3.19 15.24
N THR A 73 9.01 -2.41 14.72
CA THR A 73 9.33 -2.35 13.29
C THR A 73 10.56 -3.15 12.91
N GLU A 74 10.57 -3.62 11.67
CA GLU A 74 11.72 -4.23 11.01
C GLU A 74 11.75 -3.79 9.54
N ARG A 75 12.91 -3.95 8.90
CA ARG A 75 13.11 -3.64 7.49
C ARG A 75 13.43 -4.88 6.67
N VAL A 76 12.80 -4.97 5.51
CA VAL A 76 13.25 -5.87 4.44
C VAL A 76 14.17 -5.06 3.53
N ILE A 77 15.41 -5.51 3.35
CA ILE A 77 16.40 -4.84 2.51
C ILE A 77 16.69 -5.73 1.29
N TYR A 78 16.64 -5.15 0.11
CA TYR A 78 16.95 -5.87 -1.14
C TYR A 78 17.67 -4.96 -2.13
N ASN A 79 18.41 -5.56 -3.05
CA ASN A 79 19.09 -4.82 -4.12
C ASN A 79 18.25 -4.83 -5.40
N PHE A 80 18.05 -3.65 -5.99
CA PHE A 80 17.37 -3.51 -7.28
C PHE A 80 18.34 -2.99 -8.33
N GLU A 81 18.51 -3.77 -9.41
CA GLU A 81 19.25 -3.34 -10.59
C GLU A 81 18.32 -3.00 -11.74
N ALA A 82 18.40 -1.75 -12.22
CA ALA A 82 17.66 -1.33 -13.39
C ALA A 82 18.17 -2.10 -14.62
N ARG A 83 17.31 -2.93 -15.21
CA ARG A 83 17.66 -3.60 -16.47
C ARG A 83 17.95 -2.55 -17.54
N PRO A 84 19.04 -2.70 -18.33
CA PRO A 84 19.28 -1.86 -19.48
C PRO A 84 18.03 -1.85 -20.36
N ARG A 85 17.58 -0.66 -20.74
CA ARG A 85 16.51 -0.55 -21.73
C ARG A 85 17.08 -1.13 -23.02
N ARG A 86 16.67 -2.34 -23.41
CA ARG A 86 16.81 -2.72 -24.81
C ARG A 86 16.02 -1.69 -25.58
N ASP A 87 16.67 -0.98 -26.49
CA ASP A 87 15.97 -0.18 -27.46
C ASP A 87 14.87 -1.06 -28.04
N ARG A 88 13.64 -0.56 -27.98
CA ARG A 88 12.50 -1.19 -28.66
C ARG A 88 12.71 -0.97 -30.16
N GLU A 89 13.77 -1.52 -30.74
CA GLU A 89 13.71 -1.95 -32.12
C GLU A 89 12.56 -2.94 -32.20
N GLY A 90 11.62 -2.62 -33.09
CA GLY A 90 10.26 -3.13 -33.06
C GLY A 90 10.21 -4.64 -32.92
N ARG A 91 9.74 -5.12 -31.77
CA ARG A 91 9.09 -6.42 -31.70
C ARG A 91 7.76 -6.28 -32.44
N ALA A 92 7.82 -6.39 -33.77
CA ALA A 92 6.66 -6.78 -34.56
C ALA A 92 6.17 -8.10 -33.94
N SER A 93 5.02 -8.03 -33.27
CA SER A 93 4.38 -9.22 -32.75
C SER A 93 4.00 -10.08 -33.94
N SER A 94 4.63 -11.25 -34.08
CA SER A 94 4.23 -12.30 -35.02
C SER A 94 2.94 -13.01 -34.59
N SER A 95 2.26 -12.55 -33.54
CA SER A 95 0.94 -13.05 -33.18
C SER A 95 -0.09 -12.62 -34.21
N SER A 96 -0.97 -13.53 -34.61
CA SER A 96 -2.22 -13.21 -35.28
C SER A 96 -2.89 -11.99 -34.63
N SER A 97 -3.54 -11.14 -35.42
CA SER A 97 -4.27 -10.00 -34.89
C SER A 97 -5.35 -10.51 -33.94
N LEU A 98 -5.12 -10.37 -32.63
CA LEU A 98 -6.12 -10.66 -31.59
C LEU A 98 -7.31 -9.67 -31.63
N ASN A 99 -7.30 -8.73 -32.57
CA ASN A 99 -8.28 -7.67 -32.70
C ASN A 99 -9.21 -8.00 -33.88
N PRO A 100 -10.52 -8.10 -33.65
CA PRO A 100 -11.48 -7.97 -34.74
C PRO A 100 -11.30 -6.59 -35.40
N THR A 101 -11.36 -6.55 -36.73
CA THR A 101 -11.25 -5.32 -37.53
C THR A 101 -12.54 -4.52 -37.56
N ASP A 102 -13.66 -5.15 -37.22
CA ASP A 102 -14.98 -4.56 -37.30
C ASP A 102 -15.28 -3.75 -36.03
N GLY A 103 -16.07 -2.68 -36.13
CA GLY A 103 -16.43 -1.85 -34.98
C GLY A 103 -17.38 -2.56 -33.99
N THR A 104 -17.70 -1.91 -32.87
CA THR A 104 -18.80 -2.35 -32.00
C THR A 104 -20.15 -2.03 -32.64
N SER A 105 -21.22 -2.70 -32.20
CA SER A 105 -22.61 -2.40 -32.62
C SER A 105 -23.05 -0.95 -32.36
N THR A 106 -22.29 -0.22 -31.53
CA THR A 106 -22.48 1.20 -31.21
C THR A 106 -21.56 2.14 -32.01
N GLY A 107 -20.84 1.64 -33.02
CA GLY A 107 -19.93 2.44 -33.86
C GLY A 107 -18.59 2.79 -33.19
N GLY A 108 -18.29 2.21 -32.02
CA GLY A 108 -17.04 2.39 -31.30
C GLY A 108 -15.91 1.51 -31.85
N ARG A 109 -14.66 1.95 -31.68
CA ARG A 109 -13.50 1.10 -31.95
C ARG A 109 -13.46 -0.07 -30.96
N ILE A 110 -13.31 -1.30 -31.44
CA ILE A 110 -13.01 -2.44 -30.57
C ILE A 110 -11.63 -2.20 -29.94
N GLY A 111 -11.55 -2.38 -28.61
CA GLY A 111 -10.32 -2.19 -27.88
C GLY A 111 -9.27 -3.21 -28.31
N ARG A 112 -8.01 -2.78 -28.38
CA ARG A 112 -6.89 -3.64 -28.76
C ARG A 112 -6.65 -4.68 -27.67
N ASN A 113 -6.57 -5.95 -28.04
CA ASN A 113 -6.04 -7.02 -27.22
C ASN A 113 -4.51 -7.01 -27.29
N GLY A 114 -3.83 -7.30 -26.19
CA GLY A 114 -2.38 -7.30 -26.08
C GLY A 114 -1.87 -8.43 -25.18
N SER A 115 -0.55 -8.60 -25.14
CA SER A 115 0.11 -9.51 -24.21
C SER A 115 0.53 -8.75 -22.95
N GLY A 116 0.22 -9.30 -21.79
CA GLY A 116 0.62 -8.81 -20.49
C GLY A 116 1.80 -9.59 -19.88
N PRO A 117 2.23 -9.20 -18.67
CA PRO A 117 3.24 -9.93 -17.91
C PRO A 117 2.87 -11.42 -17.74
N GLY A 118 3.88 -12.30 -17.72
CA GLY A 118 3.67 -13.74 -17.51
C GLY A 118 2.93 -14.46 -18.64
N GLY A 119 2.82 -13.88 -19.84
CA GLY A 119 2.08 -14.47 -20.96
C GLY A 119 0.56 -14.27 -20.90
N SER A 120 0.08 -13.41 -20.00
CA SER A 120 -1.34 -13.05 -19.90
C SER A 120 -1.86 -12.38 -21.18
N SER A 121 -3.16 -12.53 -21.45
CA SER A 121 -3.86 -11.78 -22.49
C SER A 121 -4.60 -10.61 -21.87
N ILE A 122 -4.36 -9.41 -22.37
CA ILE A 122 -5.04 -8.18 -21.96
C ILE A 122 -6.07 -7.83 -23.02
N PHE A 123 -7.29 -7.49 -22.59
CA PHE A 123 -8.38 -7.18 -23.49
C PHE A 123 -8.81 -5.72 -23.39
N GLY A 124 -9.32 -5.16 -24.50
CA GLY A 124 -10.10 -3.93 -24.44
C GLY A 124 -9.32 -2.61 -24.35
N TYR A 125 -8.05 -2.53 -24.77
CA TYR A 125 -7.35 -1.25 -24.82
C TYR A 125 -8.01 -0.27 -25.80
N ARG A 126 -8.69 0.74 -25.28
CA ARG A 126 -9.31 1.79 -26.10
C ARG A 126 -8.35 2.93 -26.44
N ARG A 127 -7.24 3.05 -25.70
CA ARG A 127 -6.18 4.06 -25.86
C ARG A 127 -4.83 3.49 -25.43
N ARG A 128 -3.74 4.18 -25.80
CA ARG A 128 -2.39 3.85 -25.32
C ARG A 128 -2.36 4.01 -23.80
N THR A 129 -1.95 2.96 -23.10
CA THR A 129 -1.66 2.98 -21.67
C THR A 129 -0.16 3.12 -21.45
N GLY A 130 0.21 3.61 -20.28
CA GLY A 130 1.61 3.75 -19.88
C GLY A 130 1.76 4.63 -18.65
N VAL A 131 2.96 4.59 -18.09
CA VAL A 131 3.37 5.46 -16.99
C VAL A 131 3.70 6.84 -17.54
N VAL A 132 3.20 7.90 -16.91
CA VAL A 132 3.55 9.29 -17.25
C VAL A 132 5.01 9.52 -16.90
N ARG A 133 5.83 9.86 -17.90
CA ARG A 133 7.28 10.08 -17.72
C ARG A 133 7.75 11.46 -18.17
N ASP A 134 6.91 12.17 -18.91
CA ASP A 134 7.18 13.52 -19.34
C ASP A 134 6.83 14.48 -18.19
N PRO A 135 7.81 15.16 -17.56
CA PRO A 135 7.52 16.13 -16.51
C PRO A 135 6.61 17.25 -17.01
N MET A 136 6.66 17.61 -18.30
CA MET A 136 5.86 18.69 -18.88
C MET A 136 4.38 18.33 -19.03
N ALA A 137 4.01 17.06 -18.86
CA ALA A 137 2.62 16.65 -18.76
C ALA A 137 1.97 17.08 -17.42
N GLN A 138 2.77 17.44 -16.41
CA GLN A 138 2.31 18.01 -15.15
C GLN A 138 2.33 19.54 -15.23
N PRO A 139 1.17 20.23 -15.28
CA PRO A 139 1.12 21.70 -15.37
C PRO A 139 1.69 22.42 -14.13
N ASP A 140 1.64 21.81 -12.94
CA ASP A 140 2.11 22.42 -11.70
C ASP A 140 3.65 22.34 -11.57
N GLU A 141 4.32 23.49 -11.52
CA GLU A 141 5.77 23.58 -11.38
C GLU A 141 6.30 23.06 -10.04
N ALA A 142 5.59 23.30 -8.95
CA ALA A 142 6.00 22.80 -7.64
C ALA A 142 5.97 21.26 -7.62
N LEU A 143 4.96 20.65 -8.25
CA LEU A 143 4.90 19.20 -8.41
C LEU A 143 5.99 18.67 -9.34
N ARG A 144 6.33 19.37 -10.43
CA ARG A 144 7.47 18.98 -11.27
C ARG A 144 8.78 19.00 -10.49
N THR A 145 9.04 20.08 -9.76
CA THR A 145 10.25 20.25 -8.95
C THR A 145 10.35 19.18 -7.86
N LEU A 146 9.28 18.96 -7.11
CA LEU A 146 9.21 17.93 -6.07
C LEU A 146 9.50 16.51 -6.61
N ASN A 147 9.09 16.24 -7.86
CA ASN A 147 9.20 14.92 -8.49
C ASN A 147 10.38 14.79 -9.48
N SER A 148 11.32 15.73 -9.49
CA SER A 148 12.40 15.83 -10.47
C SER A 148 13.51 14.78 -10.32
N GLU A 149 13.65 14.18 -9.14
CA GLU A 149 14.66 13.13 -8.89
C GLU A 149 14.35 11.85 -9.69
N GLU A 150 15.31 11.42 -10.51
CA GLU A 150 15.25 10.13 -11.20
C GLU A 150 15.78 8.98 -10.33
N PRO A 151 15.21 7.75 -10.47
CA PRO A 151 15.61 6.60 -9.67
C PRO A 151 16.96 6.03 -10.14
N SER A 152 17.78 5.62 -9.19
CA SER A 152 19.06 4.94 -9.42
C SER A 152 18.99 3.44 -9.09
N SER A 153 19.85 2.60 -9.66
CA SER A 153 20.07 1.23 -9.16
C SER A 153 20.57 1.24 -7.70
N GLY A 154 20.41 0.12 -7.01
CA GLY A 154 21.02 -0.16 -5.71
C GLY A 154 20.02 -0.63 -4.66
N SER A 155 20.43 -0.48 -3.40
CA SER A 155 19.65 -0.92 -2.24
C SER A 155 18.26 -0.25 -2.17
N ARG A 156 17.30 -1.02 -1.69
CA ARG A 156 15.91 -0.67 -1.40
C ARG A 156 15.54 -1.21 -0.03
N SER A 157 14.57 -0.56 0.59
CA SER A 157 14.00 -1.04 1.83
C SER A 157 12.49 -0.94 1.82
N GLU A 158 11.85 -1.93 2.42
CA GLU A 158 10.47 -1.90 2.86
C GLU A 158 10.44 -1.94 4.39
N VAL A 159 9.38 -1.42 4.98
CA VAL A 159 9.16 -1.44 6.43
C VAL A 159 7.91 -2.26 6.72
N PHE A 160 8.01 -3.11 7.75
CA PHE A 160 6.87 -3.80 8.32
C PHE A 160 6.91 -3.68 9.84
N CYS A 161 5.79 -3.95 10.48
CA CYS A 161 5.72 -4.08 11.92
C CYS A 161 4.82 -5.26 12.28
N THR A 162 5.10 -5.92 13.39
CA THR A 162 4.49 -7.21 13.72
C THR A 162 3.85 -7.18 15.10
N LYS A 163 2.58 -7.58 15.17
CA LYS A 163 1.92 -7.93 16.43
C LYS A 163 1.86 -9.46 16.54
N ILE A 164 2.65 -10.02 17.46
CA ILE A 164 2.73 -11.47 17.67
C ILE A 164 1.49 -11.94 18.45
N GLY A 165 0.81 -12.96 17.93
CA GLY A 165 -0.31 -13.61 18.62
C GLY A 165 0.16 -14.40 19.85
N THR A 166 -0.64 -14.41 20.90
CA THR A 166 -0.32 -15.15 22.14
C THR A 166 -0.74 -16.62 22.08
N THR A 167 -1.70 -16.96 21.22
CA THR A 167 -2.21 -18.33 21.10
C THR A 167 -1.60 -19.09 19.92
N ASN A 168 -1.50 -18.45 18.75
CA ASN A 168 -0.95 -19.04 17.52
C ASN A 168 0.16 -18.15 16.95
N PRO A 169 1.33 -18.05 17.59
CA PRO A 169 2.40 -17.15 17.16
C PRO A 169 3.00 -17.51 15.78
N ASP A 170 2.80 -18.75 15.32
CA ASP A 170 3.31 -19.25 14.04
C ASP A 170 2.32 -19.05 12.87
N GLU A 171 1.12 -18.53 13.14
CA GLU A 171 0.11 -18.20 12.11
C GLU A 171 0.11 -16.69 11.83
N MET A 172 0.26 -16.31 10.56
CA MET A 172 0.40 -14.92 10.17
C MET A 172 -0.68 -14.45 9.21
N TYR A 173 -1.20 -13.27 9.46
CA TYR A 173 -1.97 -12.47 8.52
C TYR A 173 -1.12 -11.29 8.06
N ILE A 174 -0.98 -11.11 6.75
CA ILE A 174 -0.22 -9.99 6.19
C ILE A 174 -1.20 -9.00 5.57
N ILE A 175 -1.19 -7.77 6.08
CA ILE A 175 -1.93 -6.64 5.54
C ILE A 175 -0.90 -5.64 5.04
N GLY A 176 -0.94 -5.33 3.75
CA GLY A 176 0.07 -4.48 3.12
C GLY A 176 -0.53 -3.54 2.09
N ALA A 177 0.20 -2.46 1.84
CA ALA A 177 -0.04 -1.49 0.79
C ALA A 177 1.32 -1.05 0.25
N HIS A 178 1.41 -0.76 -1.04
CA HIS A 178 2.65 -0.20 -1.56
C HIS A 178 2.68 1.30 -1.25
N MET A 179 3.84 1.83 -0.88
CA MET A 179 3.96 3.25 -0.59
C MET A 179 4.53 4.06 -1.75
N ASP A 180 5.06 3.42 -2.80
CA ASP A 180 5.69 4.12 -3.90
C ASP A 180 4.64 4.77 -4.79
N GLY A 181 5.12 5.65 -5.67
CA GLY A 181 4.27 6.41 -6.55
C GLY A 181 5.01 6.83 -7.81
N HIS A 182 4.26 7.09 -8.87
CA HIS A 182 4.78 7.61 -10.13
C HIS A 182 3.67 8.39 -10.86
N GLY A 183 4.04 9.45 -11.57
CA GLY A 183 3.13 10.20 -12.44
C GLY A 183 3.14 11.72 -12.25
N PHE A 184 4.07 12.23 -11.45
CA PHE A 184 4.22 13.63 -11.04
C PHE A 184 3.02 14.17 -10.23
N GLY A 185 2.30 13.31 -9.51
CA GLY A 185 1.00 13.60 -8.90
C GLY A 185 0.93 13.49 -7.37
N GLN A 186 2.08 13.29 -6.70
CA GLN A 186 2.23 13.03 -5.26
C GLN A 186 1.72 11.68 -4.77
N ALA A 187 1.16 10.85 -5.67
CA ALA A 187 0.73 9.49 -5.35
C ALA A 187 -0.19 9.43 -4.12
N ALA A 188 -1.12 10.39 -4.00
CA ALA A 188 -2.00 10.51 -2.84
C ALA A 188 -2.97 9.33 -2.74
N ASN A 189 -3.56 8.93 -3.88
CA ASN A 189 -4.49 7.81 -3.93
C ASN A 189 -3.81 6.48 -4.28
N ASP A 190 -2.84 6.52 -5.20
CA ASP A 190 -2.07 5.35 -5.68
C ASP A 190 -0.60 5.49 -5.26
N ASP A 191 -0.18 4.93 -4.12
CA ASP A 191 -1.03 4.27 -3.10
C ASP A 191 -0.84 4.84 -1.69
N GLY A 192 -0.76 6.17 -1.61
CA GLY A 192 -0.81 6.87 -0.33
C GLY A 192 -2.07 6.56 0.47
N SER A 193 -3.18 6.26 -0.20
CA SER A 193 -4.46 5.95 0.44
C SER A 193 -4.47 4.56 1.09
N GLY A 194 -3.95 3.53 0.42
CA GLY A 194 -3.74 2.20 0.98
C GLY A 194 -2.71 2.22 2.10
N THR A 195 -1.59 2.92 1.91
CA THR A 195 -0.56 3.09 2.95
C THR A 195 -1.16 3.72 4.21
N ALA A 196 -1.96 4.78 4.06
CA ALA A 196 -2.55 5.47 5.19
C ALA A 196 -3.54 4.61 5.99
N ILE A 197 -4.35 3.77 5.34
CA ILE A 197 -5.27 2.89 6.06
C ILE A 197 -4.52 1.76 6.77
N VAL A 198 -3.46 1.20 6.16
CA VAL A 198 -2.61 0.18 6.82
C VAL A 198 -1.93 0.76 8.06
N MET A 199 -1.44 1.99 7.99
CA MET A 199 -0.88 2.69 9.15
C MET A 199 -1.94 2.86 10.26
N GLU A 200 -3.16 3.28 9.93
CA GLU A 200 -4.23 3.42 10.93
C GLU A 200 -4.60 2.08 11.59
N LEU A 201 -4.63 0.99 10.81
CA LEU A 201 -4.82 -0.36 11.35
C LEU A 201 -3.67 -0.74 12.31
N ALA A 202 -2.42 -0.44 11.96
CA ALA A 202 -1.28 -0.69 12.84
C ALA A 202 -1.43 0.04 14.19
N ARG A 203 -1.85 1.33 14.18
CA ARG A 203 -2.14 2.06 15.42
C ARG A 203 -3.22 1.38 16.26
N ILE A 204 -4.30 0.93 15.64
CA ILE A 204 -5.41 0.26 16.35
C ILE A 204 -4.93 -1.07 16.95
N PHE A 205 -4.19 -1.88 16.20
CA PHE A 205 -3.70 -3.17 16.67
C PHE A 205 -2.58 -3.04 17.71
N SER A 206 -1.75 -2.01 17.63
CA SER A 206 -0.71 -1.73 18.62
C SER A 206 -1.23 -1.16 19.94
N ASP A 207 -2.51 -0.79 20.02
CA ASP A 207 -3.13 -0.35 21.27
C ASP A 207 -3.04 -1.47 22.35
N PRO A 208 -2.53 -1.19 23.56
CA PRO A 208 -2.37 -2.20 24.62
C PRO A 208 -3.67 -2.87 25.07
N SER A 209 -4.83 -2.25 24.81
CA SER A 209 -6.15 -2.85 25.07
C SER A 209 -6.51 -3.95 24.06
N VAL A 210 -5.83 -4.03 22.92
CA VAL A 210 -6.04 -5.05 21.89
C VAL A 210 -5.10 -6.23 22.14
N ARG A 211 -5.70 -7.39 22.43
CA ARG A 211 -4.98 -8.66 22.66
C ARG A 211 -5.19 -9.61 21.49
N THR A 212 -4.15 -10.35 21.13
CA THR A 212 -4.07 -11.32 20.04
C THR A 212 -3.38 -12.58 20.51
#